data_AF-A0A2M6GJ51-F1
#
_entry.id   AF-A0A2M6GJ51-F1
#
_cell.length_a   1.000
_cell.length_b   1.000
_cell.length_c   1.000
_cell.angle_alpha   90.00
_cell.angle_beta   90.00
_cell.angle_gamma   90.00
#
_symmetry.space_group_name_H-M   'P 1'
#
loop_
_entity.id
_entity.type
_entity.pdbx_description
1 polymer ?
#
loop_
_entity_poly.entity_id
_entity_poly.type
_entity_poly.pdbx_seq_one_letter_code
_entity_poly.pdbx_strand_id
1 'polypeptide(L)'
;QALYTEKLVNRTTLNEAFTGAGQETQRDDYGFGWRLRKLAGTEPVEYHGGLWHGFNNYFMRNRKDHSAIIVLSNVPNGSLAYMQNVQAILYPEAVKPMVAEKRVKRAPKKIVRARKNKRSTMAVRRKRSHRNS
;
A
#
# COMPACT_ATOMS: atom_id res chain seq x y z
N GLN A 1 1.59 18.34 -21.36
CA GLN A 1 1.98 19.40 -22.31
C GLN A 1 1.11 20.65 -22.27
N ALA A 2 -0.22 20.56 -22.38
CA ALA A 2 -1.09 21.74 -22.47
C ALA A 2 -0.95 22.74 -21.29
N LEU A 3 -0.79 22.22 -20.06
CA LEU A 3 -0.69 23.02 -18.83
C LEU A 3 0.66 23.72 -18.60
N TYR A 4 1.60 23.63 -19.54
CA TYR A 4 2.88 24.38 -19.52
C TYR A 4 2.86 25.60 -20.44
N THR A 5 1.81 25.73 -21.24
CA THR A 5 1.61 26.81 -22.21
C THR A 5 0.34 27.58 -21.87
N GLU A 6 0.21 28.80 -22.38
CA GLU A 6 -1.00 29.61 -22.20
C GLU A 6 -2.02 29.47 -23.34
N LYS A 7 -1.86 28.44 -24.20
CA LYS A 7 -2.74 28.24 -25.36
C LYS A 7 -4.20 27.95 -24.98
N LEU A 8 -4.42 27.32 -23.82
CA LEU A 8 -5.76 26.94 -23.36
C LEU A 8 -6.21 27.70 -22.11
N VAL A 9 -5.28 27.96 -21.18
CA VAL A 9 -5.56 28.59 -19.89
C VAL A 9 -4.40 29.51 -19.54
N ASN A 10 -4.70 30.73 -19.10
CA ASN A 10 -3.69 31.71 -18.69
C ASN A 10 -2.89 31.22 -17.47
N ARG A 11 -1.63 31.63 -17.35
CA ARG A 11 -0.78 31.25 -16.21
C ARG A 11 -1.35 31.72 -14.88
N THR A 12 -1.99 32.89 -14.84
CA THR A 12 -2.64 33.41 -13.63
C THR A 12 -3.74 32.47 -13.13
N THR A 13 -4.65 32.07 -14.01
CA THR A 13 -5.70 31.09 -13.69
C THR A 13 -5.14 29.73 -13.29
N LEU A 14 -4.07 29.27 -13.95
CA LEU A 14 -3.40 28.03 -13.55
C LEU A 14 -2.77 28.16 -12.16
N ASN A 15 -2.16 29.30 -11.83
CA ASN A 15 -1.57 29.52 -10.51
C ASN A 15 -2.64 29.51 -9.42
N GLU A 16 -3.80 30.13 -9.66
CA GLU A 16 -4.96 30.04 -8.76
C GLU A 16 -5.44 28.59 -8.60
N ALA A 17 -5.53 27.85 -9.70
CA ALA A 17 -5.95 26.44 -9.67
C ALA A 17 -4.99 25.55 -8.86
N PHE A 18 -3.70 25.88 -8.84
CA PHE A 18 -2.68 25.15 -8.08
C PHE A 18 -2.36 25.80 -6.72
N THR A 19 -3.18 26.75 -6.28
CA THR A 19 -3.10 27.31 -4.94
C THR A 19 -4.15 26.64 -4.08
N GLY A 20 -3.73 26.04 -2.98
CA GLY A 20 -4.63 25.35 -2.08
C GLY A 20 -5.35 26.30 -1.14
N ALA A 21 -6.53 25.89 -0.69
CA ALA A 21 -7.40 26.69 0.19
C ALA A 21 -7.17 26.42 1.70
N GLY A 22 -6.33 25.43 2.06
CA GLY A 22 -6.26 24.86 3.41
C GLY A 22 -5.16 25.43 4.32
N GLN A 23 -5.36 25.26 5.63
CA GLN A 23 -4.32 25.49 6.64
C GLN A 23 -3.25 24.39 6.58
N GLU A 24 -1.99 24.80 6.80
CA GLU A 24 -0.70 24.10 6.63
C GLU A 24 -0.58 22.70 7.32
N THR A 25 -1.60 22.25 8.04
CA THR A 25 -1.60 21.05 8.89
C THR A 25 -2.11 19.77 8.23
N GLN A 26 -2.74 19.84 7.04
CA GLN A 26 -3.17 18.64 6.30
C GLN A 26 -2.09 18.15 5.33
N ARG A 27 -1.91 16.82 5.25
CA ARG A 27 -0.94 16.16 4.36
C ARG A 27 -1.18 16.46 2.87
N ASP A 28 -2.42 16.80 2.53
CA ASP A 28 -2.87 17.12 1.18
C ASP A 28 -3.71 18.39 1.22
N ASP A 29 -3.35 19.39 0.41
CA ASP A 29 -4.11 20.62 0.21
C ASP A 29 -4.92 20.52 -1.10
N TYR A 30 -5.90 21.41 -1.31
CA TYR A 30 -6.83 21.36 -2.44
C TYR A 30 -7.02 22.73 -3.07
N GLY A 31 -6.66 22.86 -4.35
CA GLY A 31 -6.94 24.02 -5.20
C GLY A 31 -8.13 23.78 -6.13
N PHE A 32 -8.32 24.60 -7.16
CA PHE A 32 -9.47 24.45 -8.08
C PHE A 32 -9.36 23.19 -8.95
N GLY A 33 -9.90 22.07 -8.44
CA GLY A 33 -9.91 20.77 -9.13
C GLY A 33 -8.58 20.00 -9.02
N TRP A 34 -7.70 20.38 -8.10
CA TRP A 34 -6.38 19.77 -7.93
C TRP A 34 -6.10 19.48 -6.46
N ARG A 35 -5.60 18.28 -6.18
CA ARG A 35 -4.92 18.00 -4.92
C ARG A 35 -3.46 18.40 -5.03
N LEU A 36 -2.93 18.90 -3.94
CA LEU A 36 -1.55 19.36 -3.81
C LEU A 36 -0.90 18.55 -2.68
N ARG A 37 0.25 17.92 -2.97
CA ARG A 37 1.00 17.17 -1.97
C ARG A 37 2.48 17.42 -2.15
N LYS A 38 3.22 17.49 -1.04
CA LYS A 38 4.69 17.50 -1.07
C LYS A 38 5.21 16.06 -1.03
N LEU A 39 5.93 15.61 -2.06
CA LEU A 39 6.74 14.39 -1.95
C LEU A 39 8.04 14.75 -1.21
N ALA A 40 8.62 13.80 -0.46
CA ALA A 40 9.80 14.11 0.34
C ALA A 40 10.97 14.56 -0.57
N GLY A 41 11.62 15.67 -0.25
CA GLY A 41 12.72 16.19 -1.09
C GLY A 41 12.30 16.73 -2.47
N THR A 42 10.99 16.82 -2.78
CA THR A 42 10.50 17.47 -4.01
C THR A 42 9.70 18.73 -3.69
N GLU A 43 9.50 19.53 -4.73
CA GLU A 43 8.46 20.56 -4.74
C GLU A 43 7.07 19.93 -4.67
N PRO A 44 6.04 20.70 -4.27
CA PRO A 44 4.66 20.25 -4.33
C PRO A 44 4.28 19.73 -5.73
N VAL A 45 3.65 18.56 -5.76
CA VAL A 45 3.09 17.96 -6.96
C VAL A 45 1.58 18.19 -7.01
N GLU A 46 1.07 18.42 -8.21
CA GLU A 46 -0.37 18.51 -8.45
C GLU A 46 -0.89 17.18 -8.96
N TYR A 47 -1.96 16.69 -8.34
CA TYR A 47 -2.53 15.40 -8.69
C TYR A 47 -4.05 15.37 -8.55
N HIS A 48 -4.68 14.44 -9.25
CA HIS A 48 -6.10 14.18 -9.13
C HIS A 48 -6.37 12.70 -9.36
N GLY A 49 -7.25 12.13 -8.55
CA GLY A 49 -7.75 10.77 -8.71
C GLY A 49 -9.21 10.79 -9.12
N GLY A 50 -9.67 9.78 -9.83
CA GLY A 50 -11.08 9.60 -10.11
C GLY A 50 -11.49 8.16 -9.84
N LEU A 51 -12.71 8.00 -9.34
CA LEU A 51 -13.33 6.71 -9.09
C LEU A 51 -14.75 6.79 -9.63
N TRP A 52 -15.04 6.00 -10.66
CA TRP A 52 -16.36 5.96 -11.27
C TRP A 52 -16.63 4.57 -11.84
N HIS A 53 -17.77 3.96 -11.49
CA HIS A 53 -18.29 2.67 -11.97
C HIS A 53 -17.30 1.79 -12.76
N GLY A 54 -16.42 1.09 -12.05
CA GLY A 54 -15.47 0.14 -12.65
C GLY A 54 -14.14 0.75 -13.10
N PHE A 55 -14.03 2.08 -13.14
CA PHE A 55 -12.80 2.80 -13.47
C PHE A 55 -12.20 3.50 -12.25
N ASN A 56 -10.87 3.42 -12.18
CA ASN A 56 -10.06 4.11 -11.19
C ASN A 56 -8.84 4.73 -11.89
N ASN A 57 -8.76 6.05 -11.88
CA ASN A 57 -7.71 6.81 -12.56
C ASN A 57 -6.91 7.66 -11.58
N TYR A 58 -5.66 7.91 -11.94
CA TYR A 58 -4.77 8.79 -11.21
C TYR A 58 -3.90 9.56 -12.18
N PHE A 59 -3.85 10.87 -11.98
CA PHE A 59 -2.96 11.77 -12.68
C PHE A 59 -2.13 12.50 -11.63
N MET A 60 -0.81 12.56 -11.82
CA MET A 60 0.11 13.39 -11.04
C MET A 60 1.09 14.06 -11.98
N ARG A 61 1.46 15.29 -11.69
CA ARG A 61 2.54 15.97 -12.38
C ARG A 61 3.44 16.72 -11.42
N ASN A 62 4.66 16.93 -11.86
CA ASN A 62 5.61 17.81 -11.19
C ASN A 62 6.00 18.94 -12.16
N ARG A 63 5.83 20.18 -11.71
CA ARG A 63 6.18 21.36 -12.52
C ARG A 63 7.69 21.54 -12.67
N LYS A 64 8.47 21.13 -11.66
CA LYS A 64 9.92 21.39 -11.60
C LYS A 64 10.69 20.66 -12.70
N ASP A 65 10.35 19.40 -12.93
CA ASP A 65 11.04 18.52 -13.89
C ASP A 65 10.20 18.19 -15.13
N HIS A 66 9.03 18.80 -15.27
CA HIS A 66 8.07 18.56 -16.34
C HIS A 66 7.62 17.10 -16.51
N SER A 67 7.70 16.29 -15.45
CA SER A 67 7.25 14.90 -15.49
C SER A 67 5.78 14.75 -15.10
N ALA A 68 5.17 13.66 -15.58
CA ALA A 68 3.82 13.28 -15.25
C ALA A 68 3.68 11.76 -15.16
N ILE A 69 2.82 11.31 -14.25
CA ILE A 69 2.39 9.92 -14.14
C ILE A 69 0.88 9.88 -14.37
N ILE A 70 0.44 9.01 -15.28
CA ILE A 70 -0.97 8.79 -15.61
C ILE A 70 -1.25 7.30 -15.49
N VAL A 71 -2.21 6.94 -14.64
CA VAL A 71 -2.69 5.57 -14.45
C VAL A 71 -4.17 5.55 -14.80
N LEU A 72 -4.52 4.67 -15.74
CA LEU A 72 -5.90 4.39 -16.13
C LEU A 72 -6.17 2.91 -15.86
N SER A 73 -7.17 2.62 -15.04
CA SER A 73 -7.55 1.25 -14.70
C SER A 73 -9.04 1.04 -14.88
N ASN A 74 -9.41 -0.04 -15.56
CA ASN A 74 -10.77 -0.57 -15.64
C ASN A 74 -11.05 -1.60 -14.52
N VAL A 75 -10.18 -1.66 -13.51
CA VAL A 75 -10.39 -2.40 -12.28
C VAL A 75 -10.41 -1.38 -11.13
N PRO A 76 -11.51 -1.30 -10.36
CA PRO A 76 -11.65 -0.28 -9.33
C PRO A 76 -10.69 -0.49 -8.15
N ASN A 77 -10.30 -1.76 -7.90
CA ASN A 77 -9.47 -2.17 -6.78
C ASN A 77 -8.09 -2.63 -7.24
N GLY A 78 -7.02 -1.97 -6.78
CA GLY A 78 -5.66 -2.51 -6.82
C GLY A 78 -4.65 -1.77 -7.70
N SER A 79 -5.07 -1.05 -8.74
CA SER A 79 -4.14 -0.31 -9.62
C SER A 79 -3.34 0.75 -8.85
N LEU A 80 -4.03 1.51 -7.98
CA LEU A 80 -3.38 2.55 -7.17
C LEU A 80 -2.58 1.99 -5.98
N ALA A 81 -2.70 0.70 -5.66
CA ALA A 81 -1.92 0.08 -4.58
C ALA A 81 -0.41 0.09 -4.89
N TYR A 82 -0.05 0.09 -6.17
CA TYR A 82 1.35 0.13 -6.63
C TYR A 82 1.84 1.55 -6.93
N MET A 83 1.04 2.59 -6.66
CA MET A 83 1.37 3.95 -7.07
C MET A 83 2.68 4.44 -6.47
N GLN A 84 2.99 4.06 -5.23
CA GLN A 84 4.28 4.37 -4.60
C GLN A 84 5.46 3.75 -5.37
N ASN A 85 5.31 2.53 -5.89
CA ASN A 85 6.37 1.90 -6.68
C ASN A 85 6.58 2.66 -8.00
N VAL A 86 5.51 3.11 -8.65
CA VAL A 86 5.61 3.91 -9.88
C VAL A 86 6.25 5.27 -9.59
N GLN A 87 5.86 5.94 -8.49
CA GLN A 87 6.47 7.20 -8.07
C GLN A 87 7.97 7.03 -7.77
N ALA A 88 8.38 5.91 -7.16
CA ALA A 88 9.77 5.63 -6.83
C ALA A 88 10.68 5.48 -8.06
N ILE A 89 10.14 5.17 -9.24
CA ILE A 89 10.92 5.13 -10.50
C ILE A 89 11.44 6.52 -10.87
N LEU A 90 10.61 7.56 -10.68
CA LEU A 90 10.97 8.96 -10.95
C LEU A 90 11.59 9.65 -9.73
N TYR A 91 11.15 9.25 -8.53
CA TYR A 91 11.49 9.90 -7.27
C TYR A 91 11.89 8.89 -6.18
N PRO A 92 13.02 8.19 -6.35
CA PRO A 92 13.43 7.14 -5.42
C PRO A 92 13.63 7.64 -3.98
N GLU A 93 14.18 8.84 -3.81
CA GLU A 93 14.42 9.45 -2.50
C GLU A 93 13.15 10.00 -1.83
N ALA A 94 12.11 10.26 -2.63
CA ALA A 94 10.90 10.92 -2.16
C ALA A 94 9.84 9.95 -1.61
N VAL A 95 9.96 8.68 -1.99
CA VAL A 95 8.96 7.66 -1.74
C VAL A 95 9.58 6.55 -0.92
N LYS A 96 9.10 6.34 0.31
CA LYS A 96 9.38 5.09 1.01
C LYS A 96 8.66 3.97 0.26
N PRO A 97 9.35 2.98 -0.32
CA PRO A 97 8.67 1.89 -1.01
C PRO A 97 7.75 1.18 -0.02
N MET A 98 6.51 0.89 -0.44
CA MET A 98 5.54 0.15 0.38
C MET A 98 6.07 -1.25 0.78
N VAL A 99 7.01 -1.76 -0.03
CA VAL A 99 7.82 -2.95 0.24
C VAL A 99 9.07 -2.54 1.04
N ALA A 100 8.92 -1.83 2.15
CA ALA A 100 9.93 -1.97 3.21
C ALA A 100 9.87 -3.45 3.61
N GLU A 101 10.95 -4.19 3.35
CA GLU A 101 11.08 -5.61 3.67
C GLU A 101 10.41 -5.89 5.02
N LYS A 102 9.25 -6.55 5.00
CA LYS A 102 8.84 -7.32 6.17
C LYS A 102 9.86 -8.44 6.26
N ARG A 103 11.03 -8.18 6.85
CA ARG A 103 11.84 -9.22 7.46
C ARG A 103 10.91 -9.90 8.45
N VAL A 104 10.30 -11.00 8.02
CA VAL A 104 9.52 -11.86 8.88
C VAL A 104 10.47 -12.28 9.98
N LYS A 105 10.39 -11.65 11.16
CA LYS A 105 11.05 -12.14 12.37
C LYS A 105 10.40 -13.48 12.70
N ARG A 106 10.85 -14.56 12.04
CA ARG A 106 10.48 -15.91 12.43
C ARG A 106 11.11 -16.15 13.80
N ALA A 107 10.30 -16.08 14.85
CA ALA A 107 10.73 -16.55 16.15
C ALA A 107 11.16 -18.03 16.01
N PRO A 108 12.27 -18.45 16.65
CA PRO A 108 12.69 -19.84 16.59
C PRO A 108 11.56 -20.72 17.15
N LYS A 109 11.06 -21.67 16.34
CA LYS A 109 10.09 -22.66 16.82
C LYS A 109 10.74 -23.43 17.97
N LYS A 110 10.22 -23.26 19.20
CA LYS A 110 10.57 -24.16 20.31
C LYS A 110 10.13 -25.57 19.91
N ILE A 111 11.11 -26.46 19.68
CA ILE A 111 10.85 -27.89 19.52
C ILE A 111 10.47 -28.42 20.91
N VAL A 112 9.17 -28.60 21.15
CA VAL A 112 8.69 -29.33 22.33
C VAL A 112 8.82 -30.82 22.02
N ARG A 113 9.79 -31.50 22.64
CA ARG A 113 9.90 -32.96 22.58
C ARG A 113 8.68 -33.58 23.29
N ALA A 114 7.83 -34.28 22.54
CA ALA A 114 6.75 -35.08 23.11
C ALA A 114 7.34 -36.22 23.97
N ARG A 115 7.01 -36.24 25.26
CA ARG A 115 7.27 -37.39 26.13
C ARG A 115 6.33 -38.54 25.73
N LYS A 116 6.88 -39.65 25.22
CA LYS A 116 6.15 -40.91 25.05
C LYS A 116 5.84 -41.51 26.42
N ASN A 117 4.57 -41.56 26.81
CA ASN A 117 4.12 -42.42 27.90
C ASN A 117 4.02 -43.86 27.38
N LYS A 118 4.87 -44.76 27.91
CA LYS A 118 4.73 -46.21 27.72
C LYS A 118 3.51 -46.68 28.53
N ARG A 119 2.46 -47.16 27.85
CA ARG A 119 1.40 -47.96 28.48
C ARG A 119 1.99 -49.30 28.91
N SER A 120 1.92 -49.61 30.20
CA SER A 120 2.18 -50.94 30.73
C SER A 120 0.97 -51.83 30.49
N THR A 121 1.14 -52.86 29.67
CA THR A 121 0.26 -54.02 29.61
C THR A 121 0.62 -54.95 30.76
N MET A 122 -0.32 -55.22 31.67
CA MET A 122 -0.22 -56.33 32.62
C MET A 122 -1.48 -57.19 32.46
N ALA A 123 -1.25 -58.41 31.98
CA ALA A 123 -2.25 -59.44 31.76
C ALA A 123 -2.82 -59.93 33.10
N VAL A 124 -4.14 -59.97 33.22
CA VAL A 124 -4.80 -60.71 34.31
C VAL A 124 -5.29 -62.06 33.75
N ARG A 125 -4.54 -63.07 34.18
CA ARG A 125 -4.71 -64.50 33.95
C ARG A 125 -6.02 -65.01 34.57
N ARG A 126 -6.96 -65.47 33.74
CA ARG A 126 -8.15 -66.25 34.14
C ARG A 126 -7.71 -67.49 34.94
N LYS A 127 -8.10 -67.59 36.22
CA LYS A 127 -8.11 -68.86 36.94
C LYS A 127 -9.45 -69.56 36.68
N ARG A 128 -9.37 -70.69 35.97
CA ARG A 128 -10.39 -71.75 36.00
C ARG A 128 -10.31 -72.44 37.36
N SER A 129 -11.46 -72.63 38.01
CA SER A 129 -11.66 -73.63 39.05
C SER A 129 -12.74 -74.58 38.56
N HIS A 130 -12.48 -75.88 38.66
CA HIS A 130 -13.41 -76.96 38.37
C HIS A 130 -13.34 -77.95 39.53
N ARG A 131 -14.51 -78.51 39.87
CA ARG A 131 -14.81 -79.67 40.75
C ARG A 131 -14.74 -79.42 42.28
N ASN A 132 -15.58 -80.04 43.12
CA ASN A 132 -16.53 -81.15 42.97
C ASN A 132 -17.50 -81.19 44.18
N SER A 133 -18.45 -82.13 44.10
CA SER A 133 -19.46 -82.64 45.07
C SER A 133 -20.68 -81.76 45.36
#